data_AF-A0A552A843-F1
#
_entry.id   AF-A0A552A843-F1
#
_cell.length_a   1.000
_cell.length_b   1.000
_cell.length_c   1.000
_cell.angle_alpha   90.00
_cell.angle_beta   90.00
_cell.angle_gamma   90.00
#
_symmetry.space_group_name_H-M   'P 1'
#
loop_
_entity.id
_entity.type
_entity.pdbx_description
1 polymer ?
#
loop_
_entity_poly.entity_id
_entity_poly.type
_entity_poly.pdbx_seq_one_letter_code
_entity_poly.pdbx_strand_id
1 'polypeptide(L)'
;MIIAFIDFEASALENGYPIEVGYARSDGIVGAFLIKPRSEWLYLNWSSASQSIHRLPRTILNQGLDANEVLARLNVELQGCVCFATAPAFD
;
A
#
# COMPACT_ATOMS: atom_id res chain seq x y z
N MET A 1 9.18 5.66 22.24
CA MET A 1 9.27 5.87 20.78
C MET A 1 8.63 4.66 20.14
N ILE A 2 7.61 4.85 19.31
CA ILE A 2 7.00 3.75 18.54
C ILE A 2 7.68 3.72 17.17
N ILE A 3 8.07 2.53 16.73
CA ILE A 3 8.52 2.31 15.37
C ILE A 3 7.41 1.62 14.59
N ALA A 4 7.34 1.86 13.29
CA ALA A 4 6.43 1.17 12.41
C ALA A 4 7.20 0.63 11.20
N PHE A 5 6.93 -0.61 10.81
CA PHE A 5 7.28 -1.10 9.49
C PHE A 5 6.12 -0.83 8.54
N ILE A 6 6.42 -0.34 7.35
CA ILE A 6 5.45 -0.07 6.28
C ILE A 6 5.92 -0.79 5.01
N ASP A 7 4.96 -1.27 4.22
CA ASP A 7 5.20 -2.01 2.98
C ASP A 7 4.07 -1.70 1.99
N PHE A 8 4.42 -1.41 0.73
CA PHE A 8 3.47 -1.17 -0.34
C PHE A 8 3.50 -2.29 -1.37
N GLU A 9 2.33 -2.81 -1.68
CA GLU A 9 2.18 -3.74 -2.80
C GLU A 9 1.86 -2.96 -4.06
N ALA A 10 2.47 -3.35 -5.18
CA ALA A 10 2.34 -2.67 -6.46
C ALA A 10 1.65 -3.53 -7.53
N SER A 11 0.96 -2.87 -8.46
CA SER A 11 0.29 -3.53 -9.58
C SER A 11 1.25 -4.21 -10.56
N ALA A 12 2.52 -3.80 -10.59
CA ALA A 12 3.60 -4.33 -11.43
C ALA A 12 4.96 -3.95 -10.84
N LEU A 13 6.01 -4.72 -11.16
CA LEU A 13 7.38 -4.44 -10.72
C LEU A 13 7.92 -3.11 -11.28
N GLU A 14 7.60 -2.79 -12.53
CA GLU A 14 8.02 -1.55 -13.18
C GLU A 14 6.81 -0.79 -13.71
N ASN A 15 6.82 0.54 -13.52
CA ASN A 15 5.76 1.46 -13.97
C ASN A 15 4.36 1.00 -13.52
N GLY A 16 4.25 0.51 -12.29
CA GLY A 16 2.98 0.17 -11.64
C GLY A 16 2.46 1.30 -10.75
N TYR A 17 1.39 1.01 -10.03
CA TYR A 17 0.80 1.88 -9.01
C TYR A 17 0.54 1.07 -7.73
N PRO A 18 0.44 1.72 -6.56
CA PRO A 18 0.19 1.03 -5.30
C PRO A 18 -1.23 0.45 -5.27
N ILE A 19 -1.37 -0.76 -4.76
CA ILE A 19 -2.64 -1.53 -4.69
C ILE A 19 -3.01 -1.90 -3.25
N GLU A 20 -2.05 -1.93 -2.34
CA GLU A 20 -2.24 -2.11 -0.90
C GLU A 20 -1.10 -1.41 -0.15
N VAL A 21 -1.36 -1.01 1.08
CA VAL A 21 -0.32 -0.63 2.04
C VAL A 21 -0.58 -1.31 3.37
N GLY A 22 0.43 -2.02 3.87
CA GLY A 22 0.44 -2.65 5.18
C GLY A 22 1.33 -1.87 6.16
N TYR A 23 0.97 -1.91 7.45
CA TYR A 23 1.83 -1.40 8.50
C TYR A 23 1.78 -2.26 9.77
N ALA A 24 2.91 -2.30 10.48
CA ALA A 24 3.03 -2.96 11.76
C ALA A 24 3.82 -2.10 12.75
N ARG A 25 3.16 -1.66 13.82
CA ARG A 25 3.75 -0.83 14.88
C ARG A 25 4.33 -1.71 16.00
N SER A 26 5.37 -1.20 16.66
CA SER A 26 6.04 -1.90 17.76
C SER A 26 5.19 -2.06 19.03
N ASP A 27 4.05 -1.37 19.12
CA ASP A 27 3.06 -1.55 20.19
C ASP A 27 1.98 -2.59 19.85
N GLY A 28 2.15 -3.33 18.75
CA GLY A 28 1.30 -4.45 18.36
C GLY A 28 0.10 -4.06 17.48
N ILE A 29 -0.09 -2.76 17.19
CA ILE A 29 -1.10 -2.33 16.23
C ILE A 29 -0.61 -2.65 14.82
N VAL A 30 -1.44 -3.38 14.08
CA VAL A 30 -1.22 -3.73 12.68
C VAL A 30 -2.45 -3.35 11.87
N GLY A 31 -2.23 -2.99 10.61
CA GLY A 31 -3.31 -2.65 9.70
C GLY A 31 -2.88 -2.74 8.25
N ALA A 32 -3.86 -2.79 7.36
CA ALA A 32 -3.64 -2.72 5.92
C ALA A 32 -4.82 -2.02 5.25
N PHE A 33 -4.54 -1.32 4.15
CA PHE A 33 -5.55 -0.67 3.33
C PHE A 33 -5.37 -1.08 1.87
N LEU A 34 -6.42 -1.64 1.26
CA LEU A 34 -6.49 -1.74 -0.19
C LEU A 34 -6.67 -0.35 -0.80
N ILE A 35 -5.92 -0.09 -1.87
CA ILE A 35 -5.90 1.19 -2.57
C ILE A 35 -6.67 1.04 -3.87
N LYS A 36 -7.74 1.81 -4.02
CA LYS A 36 -8.47 1.92 -5.27
C LYS A 36 -7.64 2.73 -6.28
N PRO A 37 -7.36 2.19 -7.48
CA PRO A 37 -6.57 2.90 -8.47
C PRO A 37 -7.26 4.17 -8.90
N ARG A 38 -6.49 5.26 -8.95
CA ARG A 38 -6.99 6.50 -9.54
C ARG A 38 -7.14 6.36 -11.05
N SER A 39 -8.06 7.11 -11.63
CA SER A 39 -8.31 7.06 -13.08
C SER A 39 -7.05 7.45 -13.87
N GLU A 40 -6.27 8.40 -13.35
CA GLU A 40 -4.99 8.81 -13.91
C GLU A 40 -3.90 7.73 -13.80
N TRP A 41 -4.06 6.64 -13.05
CA TRP A 41 -3.06 5.56 -12.98
C TRP A 41 -3.35 4.44 -13.96
N LEU A 42 -4.53 4.40 -14.57
CA LEU A 42 -4.94 3.25 -15.38
C LEU A 42 -4.15 3.07 -16.68
N TYR A 43 -3.32 4.05 -17.08
CA TYR A 43 -2.38 3.91 -18.20
C TYR A 43 -1.09 3.16 -17.82
N LEU A 44 -0.84 2.97 -16.53
CA LEU A 44 0.31 2.23 -15.99
C LEU A 44 0.05 0.72 -16.01
N ASN A 45 1.09 -0.05 -15.66
CA ASN A 45 1.09 -1.50 -15.84
C ASN A 45 0.27 -2.24 -14.77
N TRP A 46 -0.46 -3.26 -15.22
CA TRP A 46 -0.98 -4.33 -14.37
C TRP A 46 -0.30 -5.64 -14.76
N SER A 47 0.39 -6.27 -13.81
CA SER A 47 1.11 -7.52 -14.00
C SER A 47 0.33 -8.68 -13.41
N SER A 48 -0.04 -9.66 -14.25
CA SER A 48 -0.61 -10.93 -13.77
C SER A 48 0.34 -11.66 -12.83
N ALA A 49 1.65 -11.50 -13.00
CA ALA A 49 2.64 -12.10 -12.10
C ALA A 49 2.60 -11.45 -10.71
N SER A 50 2.55 -10.11 -10.64
CA SER A 50 2.38 -9.38 -9.37
C SER A 50 1.07 -9.78 -8.69
N GLN A 51 -0.04 -9.82 -9.43
CA GLN A 51 -1.31 -10.31 -8.90
C GLN A 51 -1.21 -11.72 -8.30
N SER A 52 -0.49 -12.64 -8.96
CA SER A 52 -0.30 -14.00 -8.43
C SER A 52 0.57 -14.04 -7.16
N ILE A 53 1.58 -13.18 -7.08
CA ILE A 53 2.47 -13.06 -5.91
C ILE A 53 1.70 -12.49 -4.71
N HIS A 54 1.06 -11.34 -4.89
CA HIS A 54 0.33 -10.63 -3.82
C HIS A 54 -1.03 -11.26 -3.50
N ARG A 55 -1.57 -12.11 -4.40
CA ARG A 55 -2.89 -12.75 -4.28
C ARG A 55 -4.06 -11.76 -4.19
N LEU A 56 -3.88 -10.58 -4.78
CA LEU A 56 -4.88 -9.51 -4.86
C LEU A 56 -5.43 -9.40 -6.29
N PRO A 57 -6.58 -10.00 -6.62
CA PRO A 57 -7.16 -9.88 -7.95
C PRO A 57 -7.55 -8.43 -8.24
N ARG A 58 -7.32 -7.91 -9.46
CA ARG A 58 -7.61 -6.51 -9.83
C ARG A 58 -9.01 -6.02 -9.40
N THR A 59 -9.99 -6.90 -9.46
CA THR A 59 -11.39 -6.61 -9.11
C THR A 59 -11.60 -6.25 -7.64
N ILE A 60 -10.76 -6.74 -6.73
CA ILE A 60 -10.86 -6.43 -5.29
C ILE A 60 -10.57 -4.96 -5.01
N LEU A 61 -9.77 -4.30 -5.86
CA LEU A 61 -9.39 -2.91 -5.66
C LEU A 61 -10.56 -1.94 -5.81
N ASN A 62 -11.68 -2.38 -6.39
CA ASN A 62 -12.93 -1.60 -6.40
C ASN A 62 -13.53 -1.43 -4.99
N GLN A 63 -13.14 -2.29 -4.04
CA GLN A 63 -13.51 -2.22 -2.62
C GLN A 63 -12.47 -1.45 -1.79
N GLY A 64 -11.35 -1.05 -2.40
CA GLY A 64 -10.32 -0.25 -1.76
C GLY A 64 -10.75 1.19 -1.51
N LEU A 65 -9.98 1.87 -0.69
CA LEU A 65 -10.16 3.28 -0.39
C LEU A 65 -9.47 4.13 -1.46
N ASP A 66 -9.97 5.35 -1.65
CA ASP A 66 -9.28 6.33 -2.48
C ASP A 66 -7.91 6.64 -1.85
N ALA A 67 -6.86 6.80 -2.68
CA ALA A 67 -5.50 6.97 -2.17
C ALA A 67 -5.33 8.18 -1.23
N ASN A 68 -6.13 9.25 -1.39
CA ASN A 68 -6.13 10.37 -0.44
C ASN A 68 -6.67 9.96 0.94
N GLU A 69 -7.67 9.09 0.99
CA GLU A 69 -8.21 8.57 2.23
C GLU A 69 -7.23 7.62 2.92
N VAL A 70 -6.54 6.77 2.14
CA VAL A 70 -5.45 5.93 2.66
C VAL A 70 -4.35 6.79 3.28
N LEU A 71 -3.90 7.84 2.60
CA LEU A 71 -2.92 8.77 3.14
C LEU A 71 -3.39 9.44 4.44
N ALA A 72 -4.64 9.89 4.49
CA ALA A 72 -5.20 10.50 5.69
C ALA A 72 -5.23 9.51 6.88
N ARG A 73 -5.60 8.26 6.64
CA ARG A 73 -5.61 7.19 7.66
C ARG A 73 -4.20 6.84 8.12
N LEU A 74 -3.26 6.67 7.21
CA LEU A 74 -1.86 6.42 7.55
C LEU A 74 -1.26 7.55 8.39
N ASN A 75 -1.57 8.82 8.08
CA ASN A 75 -1.10 9.96 8.87
C ASN A 75 -1.60 9.91 10.32
N VAL A 76 -2.80 9.38 10.56
CA VAL A 76 -3.36 9.20 11.91
C VAL A 76 -2.71 7.98 12.58
N GLU A 77 -2.69 6.84 11.91
CA GLU A 77 -2.20 5.57 12.45
C GLU A 77 -0.70 5.57 12.77
N LEU A 78 0.09 6.31 11.98
CA LEU A 78 1.54 6.39 12.10
C LEU A 78 2.03 7.69 12.73
N GLN A 79 1.11 8.51 13.27
CA GLN A 79 1.48 9.77 13.91
C GLN A 79 2.49 9.54 15.05
N GLY A 80 3.63 10.22 14.97
CA GLY A 80 4.70 10.12 15.96
C GLY A 80 5.50 8.80 15.91
N CYS A 81 5.25 7.95 14.92
CA CYS A 81 6.07 6.77 14.67
C CYS A 81 7.33 7.12 13.87
N VAL A 82 8.41 6.36 14.07
CA VAL A 82 9.52 6.30 13.11
C VAL A 82 9.24 5.15 12.15
N CYS A 83 9.02 5.46 10.88
CA CYS A 83 8.69 4.47 9.85
C CYS A 83 9.95 3.88 9.21
N PHE A 84 9.95 2.56 9.02
CA PHE A 84 10.98 1.81 8.31
C PHE A 84 10.33 0.99 7.20
N ALA A 85 11.05 0.83 6.09
CA ALA A 85 10.72 -0.11 5.02
C ALA A 85 11.97 -0.91 4.68
N THR A 86 11.81 -2.11 4.14
CA THR A 86 12.97 -2.95 3.75
C THR A 86 13.62 -2.46 2.46
N ALA A 87 12.86 -1.75 1.62
CA ALA A 87 13.34 -1.15 0.37
C ALA A 87 12.69 0.24 0.13
N PRO A 88 12.94 1.26 0.96
CA PRO A 88 12.20 2.54 0.99
C PRO A 88 12.29 3.40 -0.27
N ALA A 89 13.06 2.99 -1.28
CA ALA A 89 13.05 3.63 -2.60
C ALA A 89 11.90 3.13 -3.49
N PHE A 90 11.29 2.00 -3.13
CA PHE A 90 10.19 1.34 -3.83
C PHE A 90 8.87 1.39 -3.03
N ASP A 91 8.94 1.75 -1.75
CA ASP A 91 7.83 1.96 -0.81
C ASP A 91 7.64 3.47 -0.52
#